data_AF-A0A349SY30-F1
#
_entry.id   AF-A0A349SY30-F1
#
_cell.length_a   1.000
_cell.length_b   1.000
_cell.length_c   1.000
_cell.angle_alpha   90.00
_cell.angle_beta   90.00
_cell.angle_gamma   90.00
#
_symmetry.space_group_name_H-M   'P 1'
#
loop_
_entity.id
_entity.type
_entity.pdbx_description
1 polymer ?
#
loop_
_entity_poly.entity_id
_entity_poly.type
_entity_poly.pdbx_seq_one_letter_code
_entity_poly.pdbx_strand_id
1 'polypeptide(L)'
;MHGDSAYGLWTLVVINSAIFIFFAFSFTKPQTKTDWRSLGAFSAFVIALFTEMYGFPLTIYFLSGWLAEKYPSIDFLSHENGHLLHTLMGFEGDPHFDPLHIASNLFIVVGFFLLASAWSVLHKAQQTRSLATTGRDA
;
A
#
# COMPACT_ATOMS: atom_id res chain seq x y z
N MET A 1 22.62 -7.92 -20.07
CA MET A 1 21.98 -7.33 -18.87
C MET A 1 20.97 -8.36 -18.40
N HIS A 2 21.23 -9.04 -17.29
CA HIS A 2 20.18 -9.81 -16.62
C HIS A 2 19.22 -8.76 -16.06
N GLY A 3 18.08 -8.56 -16.71
CA GLY A 3 17.00 -7.80 -16.12
C GLY A 3 16.54 -8.61 -14.92
N ASP A 4 16.88 -8.18 -13.72
CA ASP A 4 16.35 -8.79 -12.51
C ASP A 4 14.83 -8.80 -12.62
N SER A 5 14.24 -9.98 -12.42
CA SER A 5 12.79 -10.14 -12.47
C SER A 5 12.18 -9.34 -11.33
N ALA A 6 11.61 -8.17 -11.65
CA ALA A 6 10.97 -7.28 -10.69
C ALA A 6 9.72 -7.91 -10.03
N TYR A 7 9.09 -8.84 -10.75
CA TYR A 7 7.96 -9.64 -10.31
C TYR A 7 8.34 -11.13 -10.29
N GLY A 8 7.49 -11.99 -9.75
CA GLY A 8 7.75 -13.43 -9.58
C GLY A 8 8.60 -13.78 -8.37
N LEU A 9 8.86 -12.82 -7.48
CA LEU A 9 9.64 -12.97 -6.25
C LEU A 9 8.81 -13.63 -5.14
N TRP A 10 8.28 -14.83 -5.41
CA TRP A 10 7.36 -15.57 -4.52
C TRP A 10 7.95 -15.88 -3.15
N THR A 11 9.27 -16.06 -3.06
CA THR A 11 9.95 -16.20 -1.77
C THR A 11 9.73 -14.97 -0.88
N LEU A 12 9.81 -13.75 -1.45
CA LEU A 12 9.51 -12.52 -0.71
C LEU A 12 8.04 -12.43 -0.34
N VAL A 13 7.13 -12.84 -1.23
CA VAL A 13 5.69 -12.88 -0.94
C VAL A 13 5.41 -13.73 0.29
N VAL A 14 5.94 -14.96 0.30
CA VAL A 14 5.73 -15.93 1.38
C VAL A 14 6.35 -15.44 2.68
N ILE A 15 7.61 -15.01 2.66
CA ILE A 15 8.33 -14.58 3.86
C ILE A 15 7.66 -13.36 4.49
N ASN A 16 7.40 -12.31 3.69
CA ASN A 16 6.78 -11.09 4.22
C ASN A 16 5.36 -11.39 4.74
N SER A 17 4.55 -12.14 3.99
CA SER A 17 3.20 -12.50 4.43
C SER A 17 3.24 -13.26 5.75
N ALA A 18 4.13 -14.26 5.88
CA ALA A 18 4.27 -15.05 7.10
C ALA A 18 4.66 -14.18 8.30
N ILE A 19 5.63 -13.28 8.13
CA ILE A 19 6.07 -12.36 9.20
C ILE A 19 4.90 -11.48 9.68
N PHE A 20 4.18 -10.83 8.76
CA PHE A 20 3.09 -9.93 9.11
C PHE A 20 1.88 -10.66 9.71
N ILE A 21 1.52 -11.82 9.18
CA ILE A 21 0.43 -12.65 9.71
C ILE A 21 0.78 -13.18 11.10
N PHE A 22 2.02 -13.67 11.28
CA PHE A 22 2.48 -14.15 12.59
C PHE A 22 2.49 -13.03 13.63
N PHE A 23 2.97 -11.85 13.25
CA PHE A 23 2.93 -10.67 14.10
C PHE A 23 1.49 -10.33 14.50
N ALA A 24 0.58 -10.21 13.54
CA ALA A 24 -0.83 -9.93 13.81
C ALA A 24 -1.48 -11.00 14.72
N PHE A 25 -1.18 -12.28 14.48
CA PHE A 25 -1.64 -13.38 15.33
C PHE A 25 -1.15 -13.24 16.79
N SER A 26 0.12 -12.85 16.98
CA SER A 26 0.72 -12.67 18.31
C SER A 26 0.05 -11.55 19.13
N PHE A 27 -0.39 -10.48 18.47
CA PHE A 27 -1.10 -9.37 19.12
C PHE A 27 -2.59 -9.66 19.35
N THR A 28 -3.27 -10.22 18.34
CA THR A 28 -4.73 -10.41 18.38
C THR A 28 -5.17 -11.56 19.25
N LYS A 29 -4.38 -12.65 19.33
CA LYS A 29 -4.67 -13.86 20.13
C LYS A 29 -6.13 -14.33 20.00
N PRO A 30 -6.59 -14.66 18.77
CA PRO A 30 -8.00 -14.89 18.49
C PRO A 30 -8.61 -16.01 19.35
N GLN A 31 -9.70 -15.72 20.06
CA GLN A 31 -10.38 -16.70 20.93
C GLN A 31 -11.80 -17.02 20.45
N THR A 32 -12.46 -16.07 19.78
CA THR A 32 -13.82 -16.23 19.27
C THR A 32 -13.82 -16.51 17.76
N LYS A 33 -14.94 -17.06 17.24
CA LYS A 33 -15.12 -17.26 15.80
C LYS A 33 -14.96 -15.96 15.00
N THR A 34 -15.36 -14.83 15.57
CA THR A 34 -15.25 -13.51 14.95
C THR A 34 -13.79 -13.06 14.85
N ASP A 35 -12.98 -13.33 15.88
CA ASP A 35 -11.56 -13.00 15.86
C ASP A 35 -10.82 -13.78 14.77
N TRP A 36 -11.12 -15.07 14.65
CA TRP A 36 -10.58 -15.93 13.60
C TRP A 36 -11.00 -15.48 12.20
N ARG A 37 -12.26 -15.05 12.02
CA ARG A 37 -12.74 -14.48 10.76
C ARG A 37 -12.02 -13.19 10.40
N SER A 38 -11.82 -12.32 11.40
CA SER A 38 -11.15 -11.03 11.22
C SER A 38 -9.66 -11.21 10.89
N LEU A 39 -8.97 -12.10 11.60
CA LEU A 39 -7.58 -12.46 11.29
C LEU A 39 -7.46 -13.10 9.90
N GLY A 40 -8.41 -13.95 9.51
CA GLY A 40 -8.44 -14.54 8.18
C GLY A 40 -8.57 -13.49 7.08
N ALA A 41 -9.50 -12.54 7.23
CA ALA A 41 -9.66 -11.43 6.30
C ALA A 41 -8.39 -10.57 6.21
N PHE A 42 -7.78 -10.24 7.36
CA PHE A 42 -6.50 -9.53 7.41
C PHE A 42 -5.39 -10.31 6.70
N SER A 43 -5.29 -11.62 6.94
CA SER A 43 -4.27 -12.47 6.32
C SER A 43 -4.44 -12.56 4.80
N ALA A 44 -5.68 -12.69 4.32
CA ALA A 44 -5.97 -12.66 2.88
C ALA A 44 -5.56 -11.34 2.25
N PHE A 45 -5.84 -10.21 2.93
CA PHE A 45 -5.38 -8.89 2.49
C PHE A 45 -3.85 -8.80 2.43
N VAL A 46 -3.14 -9.25 3.46
CA VAL A 46 -1.66 -9.24 3.50
C VAL A 46 -1.07 -10.07 2.35
N ILE A 47 -1.59 -11.28 2.12
CA ILE A 47 -1.15 -12.14 1.02
C ILE A 47 -1.41 -11.45 -0.34
N ALA A 48 -2.59 -10.87 -0.52
CA ALA A 48 -2.92 -10.15 -1.76
C ALA A 48 -1.99 -8.96 -1.99
N LEU A 49 -1.70 -8.16 -0.94
CA LEU A 49 -0.81 -7.01 -1.01
C LEU A 49 0.61 -7.40 -1.43
N PHE A 50 1.20 -8.41 -0.79
CA PHE A 50 2.55 -8.84 -1.15
C PHE A 50 2.60 -9.56 -2.49
N THR A 51 1.53 -10.27 -2.86
CA THR A 51 1.39 -10.85 -4.20
C THR A 51 1.37 -9.76 -5.26
N GLU A 52 0.63 -8.69 -5.06
CA GLU A 52 0.60 -7.53 -5.98
C GLU A 52 1.98 -6.89 -6.15
N MET A 53 2.73 -6.76 -5.05
CA MET A 53 3.99 -6.04 -5.05
C MET A 53 5.18 -6.87 -5.55
N TYR A 54 5.25 -8.16 -5.23
CA TYR A 54 6.41 -9.01 -5.52
C TYR A 54 6.10 -10.21 -6.41
N GLY A 55 4.85 -10.68 -6.40
CA GLY A 55 4.42 -11.90 -7.08
C GLY A 55 4.00 -11.61 -8.51
N PHE A 56 2.76 -11.18 -8.69
CA PHE A 56 2.23 -10.75 -9.97
C PHE A 56 1.26 -9.59 -9.75
N PRO A 57 1.35 -8.52 -10.56
CA PRO A 57 0.48 -7.36 -10.40
C PRO A 57 -0.93 -7.72 -10.89
N LEU A 58 -1.81 -8.13 -9.99
CA LEU A 58 -3.21 -8.49 -10.24
C LEU A 58 -3.96 -7.36 -10.93
N THR A 59 -3.72 -6.11 -10.53
CA THR A 59 -4.39 -4.94 -11.14
C THR A 59 -4.07 -4.84 -12.63
N ILE A 60 -2.80 -5.01 -12.98
CA ILE A 60 -2.34 -4.98 -14.38
C ILE A 60 -2.85 -6.21 -15.11
N TYR A 61 -2.76 -7.39 -14.49
CA TYR A 61 -3.26 -8.64 -15.08
C TYR A 61 -4.75 -8.55 -15.43
N PHE A 62 -5.58 -8.04 -14.53
CA PHE A 62 -7.02 -7.87 -14.75
C PHE A 62 -7.32 -6.88 -15.88
N LEU A 63 -6.56 -5.79 -15.96
CA LEU A 63 -6.73 -4.75 -16.98
C LEU A 63 -5.95 -5.04 -18.28
N SER A 64 -5.17 -6.12 -18.33
CA SER A 64 -4.18 -6.37 -19.38
C SER A 64 -4.78 -6.40 -20.78
N GLY A 65 -5.95 -7.01 -20.95
CA GLY A 65 -6.64 -7.05 -22.24
C GLY A 65 -6.99 -5.66 -22.78
N TRP A 66 -7.55 -4.81 -21.90
CA TRP A 66 -7.91 -3.44 -22.27
C TRP A 66 -6.68 -2.53 -22.42
N LEU A 67 -5.67 -2.70 -21.56
CA LEU A 67 -4.40 -1.98 -21.63
C LEU A 67 -3.64 -2.30 -22.92
N ALA A 68 -3.58 -3.58 -23.31
CA ALA A 68 -2.90 -4.02 -24.53
C ALA A 68 -3.61 -3.54 -25.80
N GLU A 69 -4.95 -3.47 -25.80
CA GLU A 69 -5.72 -2.92 -26.92
C GLU A 69 -5.49 -1.41 -27.09
N LYS A 70 -5.46 -0.66 -25.97
CA LYS A 70 -5.35 0.80 -25.99
C LYS A 70 -3.91 1.32 -26.10
N TYR A 71 -2.94 0.60 -25.54
CA TYR A 71 -1.53 0.99 -25.48
C TYR A 71 -0.60 -0.17 -25.88
N PRO A 72 -0.64 -0.60 -27.15
CA PRO A 72 0.07 -1.81 -27.61
C PRO A 72 1.61 -1.71 -27.56
N SER A 73 2.16 -0.49 -27.47
CA SER A 73 3.60 -0.23 -27.44
C SER A 73 4.20 -0.13 -26.03
N ILE A 74 3.39 -0.29 -24.97
CA ILE A 74 3.82 -0.11 -23.58
C ILE A 74 3.88 -1.47 -22.87
N ASP A 75 5.05 -1.81 -22.32
CA ASP A 75 5.20 -3.01 -21.48
C ASP A 75 4.85 -2.71 -20.01
N PHE A 76 3.56 -2.82 -19.67
CA PHE A 76 3.08 -2.58 -18.30
C PHE A 76 3.60 -3.59 -17.25
N LEU A 77 4.21 -4.69 -17.65
CA LEU A 77 4.80 -5.66 -16.71
C LEU A 77 6.24 -5.30 -16.34
N SER A 78 6.83 -4.29 -16.99
CA SER A 78 8.13 -3.74 -16.61
C SER A 78 8.00 -2.83 -15.39
N HIS A 79 9.00 -2.88 -14.49
CA HIS A 79 9.01 -2.09 -13.25
C HIS A 79 9.03 -0.57 -13.50
N GLU A 80 9.66 -0.16 -14.60
CA GLU A 80 9.78 1.24 -15.03
C GLU A 80 8.42 1.87 -15.38
N ASN A 81 7.41 1.04 -15.72
CA ASN A 81 6.06 1.50 -16.04
C ASN A 81 5.13 1.56 -14.81
N GLY A 82 5.70 1.70 -13.60
CA GLY A 82 4.95 1.84 -12.34
C GLY A 82 4.03 3.08 -12.27
N HIS A 83 4.14 4.02 -13.20
CA HIS A 83 3.28 5.21 -13.31
C HIS A 83 2.00 4.96 -14.12
N LEU A 84 1.23 3.93 -13.75
CA LEU A 84 -0.01 3.56 -14.46
C LEU A 84 -0.98 4.74 -14.67
N LEU A 85 -1.23 5.54 -13.63
CA LEU A 85 -2.16 6.67 -13.72
C LEU A 85 -1.67 7.78 -14.67
N HIS A 86 -0.37 8.03 -14.70
CA HIS A 86 0.25 8.98 -15.62
C HIS A 86 0.01 8.53 -17.07
N THR A 87 0.30 7.26 -17.36
CA THR A 87 0.09 6.65 -18.68
C THR A 87 -1.39 6.61 -19.08
N LEU A 88 -2.28 6.26 -18.13
CA LEU A 88 -3.73 6.18 -18.37
C LEU A 88 -4.37 7.52 -18.68
N MET A 89 -3.91 8.59 -18.04
CA MET A 89 -4.38 9.95 -18.29
C MET A 89 -3.69 10.62 -19.48
N GLY A 90 -2.72 9.95 -20.10
CA GLY A 90 -2.03 10.44 -21.30
C GLY A 90 -1.16 11.66 -21.02
N PHE A 91 -0.61 11.78 -19.80
CA PHE A 91 0.35 12.84 -19.51
C PHE A 91 1.66 12.56 -20.27
N GLU A 92 2.18 13.59 -20.92
CA GLU A 92 3.47 13.57 -21.62
C GLU A 92 4.52 14.30 -20.76
N GLY A 93 5.69 13.72 -20.53
CA GLY A 93 6.78 14.33 -19.76
C GLY A 93 7.34 13.45 -18.64
N ASP A 94 8.03 14.09 -17.69
CA ASP A 94 8.58 13.44 -16.48
C ASP A 94 7.47 13.16 -15.47
N PRO A 95 7.21 11.89 -15.11
CA PRO A 95 6.21 11.53 -14.11
C PRO A 95 6.38 12.28 -12.79
N HIS A 96 7.61 12.59 -12.35
CA HIS A 96 7.82 13.25 -11.07
C HIS A 96 7.25 14.68 -10.98
N PHE A 97 6.99 15.32 -12.13
CA PHE A 97 6.41 16.65 -12.20
C PHE A 97 4.94 16.64 -12.62
N ASP A 98 4.31 15.47 -12.72
CA ASP A 98 2.92 15.39 -13.09
C ASP A 98 2.00 15.92 -11.96
N PRO A 99 0.82 16.49 -12.29
CA PRO A 99 -0.07 17.09 -11.30
C PRO A 99 -0.50 16.15 -10.18
N LEU A 100 -0.63 14.84 -10.44
CA LEU A 100 -0.97 13.85 -9.42
C LEU A 100 0.18 13.64 -8.44
N HIS A 101 1.42 13.57 -8.92
CA HIS A 101 2.59 13.41 -8.05
C HIS A 101 2.75 14.60 -7.12
N ILE A 102 2.59 15.81 -7.65
CA ILE A 102 2.62 17.04 -6.86
C ILE A 102 1.49 17.06 -5.83
N ALA A 103 0.26 16.72 -6.24
CA ALA A 103 -0.88 16.65 -5.33
C ALA A 103 -0.65 15.59 -4.23
N SER A 104 -0.14 14.41 -4.59
CA SER A 104 0.16 13.33 -3.65
C SER A 104 1.20 13.76 -2.63
N ASN A 105 2.28 14.42 -3.06
CA ASN A 105 3.30 14.96 -2.17
C ASN A 105 2.71 15.99 -1.19
N LEU A 106 1.84 16.88 -1.68
CA LEU A 106 1.15 17.83 -0.82
C LEU A 106 0.27 17.11 0.22
N PHE A 107 -0.50 16.10 -0.18
CA PHE A 107 -1.31 15.29 0.73
C PHE A 107 -0.45 14.57 1.78
N ILE A 108 0.71 14.02 1.40
CA ILE A 108 1.64 13.37 2.34
C ILE A 108 2.16 14.39 3.36
N VAL A 109 2.60 15.56 2.92
CA VAL A 109 3.10 16.62 3.81
C VAL A 109 2.01 17.09 4.77
N VAL A 110 0.80 17.34 4.27
CA VAL A 110 -0.35 17.73 5.11
C VAL A 110 -0.69 16.62 6.11
N GLY A 111 -0.75 15.36 5.66
CA GLY A 111 -0.99 14.20 6.52
C GLY A 111 0.07 14.07 7.62
N PHE A 112 1.33 14.27 7.29
CA PHE A 112 2.42 14.26 8.25
C PHE A 112 2.26 15.37 9.31
N PHE A 113 1.93 16.60 8.90
CA PHE A 113 1.66 17.68 9.85
C PHE A 113 0.45 17.38 10.76
N LEU A 114 -0.61 16.77 10.22
CA LEU A 114 -1.76 16.35 11.01
C LEU A 114 -1.35 15.32 12.07
N LEU A 115 -0.62 14.27 11.66
CA LEU A 115 -0.12 13.24 12.57
C LEU A 115 0.81 13.82 13.65
N ALA A 116 1.76 14.67 13.26
CA ALA A 116 2.69 15.32 14.17
C ALA A 116 1.96 16.21 15.19
N SER A 117 0.92 16.94 14.75
CA SER A 117 0.15 17.79 15.65
C SER A 117 -0.70 17.00 16.65
N ALA A 118 -1.27 15.86 16.23
CA ALA A 118 -2.04 14.98 17.09
C ALA A 118 -1.18 14.26 18.14
N TRP A 119 0.14 14.13 17.91
CA TRP A 119 1.06 13.47 18.84
C TRP A 119 1.03 14.06 20.25
N SER A 120 0.96 15.39 20.36
CA SER A 120 0.95 16.07 21.67
C SER A 120 -0.27 15.70 22.51
N VAL A 121 -1.44 15.60 21.87
CA VAL A 121 -2.71 15.19 22.48
C VAL A 121 -2.64 13.74 22.94
N LEU A 122 -2.17 12.87 22.05
CA LEU A 122 -2.04 11.44 22.32
C LEU A 122 -1.06 11.18 23.47
N HIS A 123 0.07 11.88 23.47
CA HIS A 123 1.10 11.75 24.49
C HIS A 123 0.62 12.21 25.87
N LYS A 124 -0.08 13.35 25.97
CA LYS A 124 -0.69 13.81 27.23
C LYS A 124 -1.73 12.81 27.74
N ALA A 125 -2.64 12.38 26.87
CA ALA A 125 -3.68 11.41 27.21
C ALA A 125 -3.10 10.07 27.69
N GLN A 126 -2.00 9.62 27.07
CA GLN A 126 -1.26 8.44 27.49
C GLN A 126 -0.65 8.60 28.90
N GLN A 127 -0.02 9.75 29.19
CA GLN A 127 0.55 10.04 30.50
C GLN A 127 -0.50 10.07 31.62
N THR A 128 -1.69 10.62 31.33
CA THR A 128 -2.81 10.72 32.28
C THR A 128 -3.71 9.48 32.32
N ARG A 129 -3.41 8.45 31.51
CA ARG A 129 -4.26 7.25 31.32
C ARG A 129 -5.72 7.59 31.01
N SER A 130 -5.94 8.68 30.27
CA SER A 130 -7.27 9.11 29.82
C SER A 130 -7.44 8.87 28.32
N LEU A 131 -8.67 8.77 27.85
CA LEU A 131 -8.94 8.74 26.41
C LEU A 131 -8.69 10.12 25.79
N ALA A 132 -8.07 10.14 24.62
CA ALA A 132 -8.05 11.32 23.76
C ALA A 132 -9.44 11.49 23.13
N THR A 133 -10.18 12.50 23.56
CA THR A 133 -11.54 12.80 23.07
C THR A 133 -11.58 14.00 22.13
N THR A 134 -10.47 14.70 21.95
CA THR A 134 -10.32 15.87 21.08
C THR A 134 -9.32 15.60 19.96
N GLY A 135 -9.52 16.27 18.82
CA GLY A 135 -8.57 16.24 17.70
C GLY A 135 -7.34 17.12 17.96
N ARG A 136 -6.65 17.53 16.89
CA ARG A 136 -5.56 18.53 16.95
C ARG A 136 -6.01 19.71 17.82
N ASP A 137 -5.33 19.89 18.95
CA ASP A 137 -5.64 20.92 19.95
C ASP A 137 -5.92 22.27 19.25
N ALA A 138 -7.12 22.79 19.46
CA ALA A 138 -7.42 24.21 19.39
C ALA A 138 -7.47 24.74 20.83
#